data_AF-A0A962GEB2-F1
#
_entry.id   AF-A0A962GEB2-F1
#
_cell.length_a   1.000
_cell.length_b   1.000
_cell.length_c   1.000
_cell.angle_alpha   90.00
_cell.angle_beta   90.00
_cell.angle_gamma   90.00
#
_symmetry.space_group_name_H-M   'P 1'
#
loop_
_entity.id
_entity.type
_entity.pdbx_description
1 polymer ?
#
loop_
_entity_poly.entity_id
_entity_poly.type
_entity_poly.pdbx_seq_one_letter_code
_entity_poly.pdbx_strand_id
1 'polypeptide(L)'
;RAIGMADGEARRVIVLSIPDWGVTPFAAERGTDRAAVSAAIDRFNAINREQAASRGAHWVDVTGPSREAGRSLLVEDGLHPSAAQYALWVDRV
;
A
#
# COMPACT_ATOMS: atom_id res chain seq x y z
N ARG A 1 1.87 4.45 -19.80
CA ARG A 1 2.72 3.22 -19.81
C ARG A 1 1.89 1.98 -19.46
N ALA A 2 1.27 1.85 -18.27
CA ALA A 2 0.45 0.67 -17.92
C ALA A 2 -0.85 0.52 -18.74
N ILE A 3 -1.68 1.57 -18.86
CA ILE A 3 -2.94 1.51 -19.64
C ILE A 3 -2.70 1.13 -21.10
N GLY A 4 -1.64 1.67 -21.71
CA GLY A 4 -1.25 1.31 -23.08
C GLY A 4 -0.80 -0.14 -23.23
N MET A 5 -0.26 -0.76 -22.17
CA MET A 5 0.06 -2.19 -22.13
C MET A 5 -1.19 -3.07 -21.90
N ALA A 6 -2.32 -2.46 -21.57
CA ALA A 6 -3.60 -3.12 -21.34
C ALA A 6 -4.60 -2.86 -22.49
N ASP A 7 -4.10 -2.70 -23.72
CA ASP A 7 -4.88 -2.36 -24.93
C ASP A 7 -5.68 -1.04 -24.82
N GLY A 8 -5.20 -0.09 -24.01
CA GLY A 8 -5.92 1.15 -23.73
C GLY A 8 -7.01 1.01 -22.65
N GLU A 9 -7.21 -0.20 -22.13
CA GLU A 9 -8.35 -0.53 -21.28
C GLU A 9 -8.00 -0.31 -19.79
N ALA A 10 -8.25 0.92 -19.31
CA ALA A 10 -7.82 1.34 -17.96
C ALA A 10 -8.38 0.47 -16.82
N ARG A 11 -9.58 -0.09 -16.98
CA ARG A 11 -10.19 -1.05 -16.04
C ARG A 11 -9.44 -2.38 -15.92
N ARG A 12 -8.43 -2.64 -16.75
CA ARG A 12 -7.52 -3.80 -16.59
C ARG A 12 -6.27 -3.44 -15.79
N VAL A 13 -6.14 -2.20 -15.34
CA VAL A 13 -5.01 -1.71 -14.55
C VAL A 13 -5.45 -1.56 -13.10
N ILE A 14 -4.66 -2.14 -12.20
CA ILE A 14 -4.78 -1.97 -10.75
C ILE A 14 -3.70 -1.01 -10.29
N VAL A 15 -4.10 -0.08 -9.42
CA VAL A 15 -3.24 0.84 -8.72
C VAL A 15 -3.37 0.58 -7.22
N LEU A 16 -2.28 0.16 -6.60
CA LEU A 16 -2.25 -0.18 -5.17
C LEU A 16 -1.86 1.05 -4.35
N SER A 17 -2.50 1.25 -3.19
CA SER A 17 -1.95 2.13 -2.16
C SER A 17 -0.64 1.55 -1.60
N ILE A 18 0.20 2.39 -0.97
CA ILE A 18 1.40 1.90 -0.27
C ILE A 18 1.05 1.53 1.18
N PRO A 19 1.60 0.43 1.72
CA PRO A 19 1.43 0.09 3.14
C PRO A 19 2.13 1.13 4.03
N ASP A 20 1.58 1.32 5.23
CA ASP A 20 2.12 2.18 6.27
C ASP A 20 3.32 1.51 6.95
N TRP A 21 4.51 1.73 6.41
CA TRP A 21 5.74 1.20 6.99
C TRP A 21 6.12 1.88 8.31
N GLY A 22 5.53 3.04 8.64
CA GLY A 22 5.82 3.78 9.88
C GLY A 22 5.37 3.05 11.14
N VAL A 23 4.50 2.05 11.01
CA VAL A 23 4.00 1.21 12.12
C VAL A 23 4.87 -0.03 12.38
N THR A 24 5.91 -0.23 11.57
CA THR A 24 6.72 -1.46 11.61
C THR A 24 7.83 -1.41 12.68
N PRO A 25 8.29 -2.57 13.19
CA PRO A 25 9.48 -2.65 14.03
C PRO A 25 10.71 -1.98 13.39
N PHE A 26 10.91 -2.16 12.09
CA PHE A 26 11.99 -1.52 11.35
C PHE A 26 11.98 0.01 11.51
N ALA A 27 10.81 0.65 11.39
CA ALA A 27 10.69 2.10 11.56
C ALA A 27 11.02 2.53 12.99
N ALA A 28 10.55 1.77 13.99
CA ALA A 28 10.80 2.03 15.40
C ALA A 28 12.30 1.93 15.75
N GLU A 29 12.98 0.89 15.26
CA GLU A 29 14.42 0.69 15.46
C GLU A 29 15.27 1.81 14.85
N ARG A 30 14.78 2.45 13.79
CA ARG A 30 15.42 3.61 13.16
C ARG A 30 15.11 4.94 13.85
N GLY A 31 14.28 4.95 14.89
CA GLY A 31 13.83 6.19 15.54
C GLY A 31 12.97 7.06 14.61
N THR A 32 12.26 6.43 13.67
CA THR A 32 11.42 7.14 12.70
C THR A 32 10.19 7.74 13.39
N ASP A 33 9.83 8.96 13.01
CA ASP A 33 8.54 9.55 13.40
C ASP A 33 7.39 8.85 12.65
N ARG A 34 6.72 7.94 13.35
CA ARG A 34 5.54 7.22 12.85
C ARG A 34 4.46 8.17 12.34
N ALA A 35 4.16 9.25 13.06
CA ALA A 35 3.08 10.15 12.68
C ALA A 35 3.40 10.91 11.39
N ALA A 36 4.66 11.35 11.25
CA ALA A 36 5.14 12.00 10.02
C ALA A 36 5.05 11.05 8.81
N VAL A 37 5.45 9.78 9.00
CA VAL A 37 5.36 8.75 7.95
C VAL A 37 3.92 8.45 7.57
N SER A 38 3.05 8.15 8.54
CA SER A 38 1.64 7.87 8.28
C SER A 38 0.97 9.03 7.53
N ALA A 39 1.25 10.28 7.92
CA ALA A 39 0.70 11.46 7.25
C ALA A 39 1.24 11.63 5.82
N ALA A 40 2.51 11.32 5.56
CA ALA A 40 3.09 11.35 4.22
C ALA A 40 2.46 10.27 3.32
N ILE A 41 2.23 9.08 3.88
CA ILE A 41 1.58 7.96 3.20
C ILE A 41 0.11 8.28 2.88
N ASP A 42 -0.63 8.90 3.80
CA ASP A 42 -2.00 9.35 3.53
C ASP A 42 -2.06 10.33 2.37
N ARG A 43 -1.14 11.31 2.33
CA ARG A 43 -1.04 12.27 1.22
C ARG A 43 -0.70 11.57 -0.10
N PHE A 44 0.28 10.68 -0.09
CA PHE A 44 0.68 9.93 -1.29
C PHE A 44 -0.48 9.08 -1.83
N ASN A 45 -1.17 8.35 -0.95
CA ASN A 45 -2.26 7.47 -1.33
C ASN A 45 -3.51 8.23 -1.78
N ALA A 46 -3.77 9.42 -1.22
CA ALA A 46 -4.82 10.31 -1.71
C ALA A 46 -4.56 10.74 -3.17
N ILE A 47 -3.35 11.23 -3.47
CA ILE A 47 -2.95 11.59 -4.84
C ILE A 47 -3.05 10.37 -5.76
N ASN A 48 -2.54 9.22 -5.32
CA ASN A 48 -2.57 7.99 -6.09
C ASN A 48 -4.00 7.54 -6.44
N ARG A 49 -4.92 7.60 -5.47
CA ARG A 49 -6.35 7.30 -5.66
C ARG A 49 -6.98 8.26 -6.68
N GLU A 50 -6.72 9.56 -6.56
CA GLU A 50 -7.22 10.56 -7.50
C GLU A 50 -6.70 10.34 -8.93
N GLN A 51 -5.42 9.98 -9.08
CA GLN A 51 -4.82 9.68 -10.38
C GLN A 51 -5.38 8.39 -10.99
N ALA A 52 -5.63 7.36 -10.19
CA ALA A 52 -6.28 6.13 -10.65
C ALA A 52 -7.72 6.41 -11.12
N ALA A 53 -8.50 7.11 -10.30
CA ALA A 53 -9.90 7.45 -10.58
C ALA A 53 -10.03 8.32 -11.83
N SER A 54 -9.21 9.37 -11.98
CA SER A 54 -9.25 10.25 -13.16
C SER A 54 -8.91 9.56 -14.48
N ARG A 55 -8.30 8.37 -14.43
CA ARG A 55 -7.94 7.56 -15.59
C ARG A 55 -8.85 6.34 -15.78
N GLY A 56 -9.80 6.11 -14.87
CA GLY A 56 -10.69 4.94 -14.90
C GLY A 56 -10.00 3.62 -14.52
N ALA A 57 -8.87 3.66 -13.80
CA ALA A 57 -8.20 2.47 -13.28
C ALA A 57 -8.79 2.05 -11.92
N HIS A 58 -8.65 0.76 -11.57
CA HIS A 58 -9.06 0.27 -10.26
C HIS A 58 -8.04 0.67 -9.20
N TRP A 59 -8.52 1.21 -8.08
CA TRP A 59 -7.68 1.55 -6.94
C TRP A 59 -7.97 0.59 -5.77
N VAL A 60 -6.92 0.02 -5.19
CA VAL A 60 -7.03 -1.00 -4.14
C VAL A 60 -6.28 -0.50 -2.90
N ASP A 61 -6.98 -0.46 -1.76
CA ASP A 61 -6.41 -0.01 -0.49
C ASP A 61 -5.79 -1.15 0.32
N VAL A 62 -4.46 -1.21 0.34
CA VAL A 62 -3.68 -2.14 1.17
C VAL A 62 -3.06 -1.47 2.40
N THR A 63 -3.30 -0.18 2.61
CA THR A 63 -2.75 0.58 3.75
C THR A 63 -3.45 0.21 5.06
N GLY A 64 -4.77 -0.01 5.04
CA GLY A 64 -5.52 -0.47 6.22
C GLY A 64 -4.87 -1.68 6.91
N PRO A 65 -4.69 -2.82 6.20
CA PRO A 65 -4.00 -4.01 6.74
C PRO A 65 -2.66 -3.74 7.39
N SER A 66 -1.85 -2.84 6.82
CA SER A 66 -0.55 -2.51 7.42
C SER A 66 -0.66 -1.77 8.74
N ARG A 67 -1.68 -0.92 8.96
CA ARG A 67 -1.85 -0.19 10.23
C ARG A 67 -2.27 -1.08 11.38
N GLU A 68 -2.92 -2.19 11.06
CA GLU A 68 -3.29 -3.26 11.97
C GLU A 68 -2.19 -4.33 12.09
N ALA A 69 -1.09 -4.19 11.32
CA ALA A 69 -0.04 -5.19 11.26
C ALA A 69 0.78 -5.25 12.56
N GLY A 70 0.54 -6.29 13.33
CA GLY A 70 1.53 -6.81 14.27
C GLY A 70 2.66 -7.55 13.56
N ARG A 71 3.67 -8.01 14.32
CA ARG A 71 4.80 -8.79 13.80
C ARG A 71 4.37 -10.02 12.99
N SER A 72 3.17 -10.56 13.23
CA SER A 72 2.61 -11.71 12.50
C SER A 72 2.26 -11.43 11.04
N LEU A 73 2.14 -10.15 10.64
CA LEU A 73 1.90 -9.77 9.25
C LEU A 73 3.19 -9.39 8.52
N LEU A 74 4.36 -9.44 9.15
CA LEU A 74 5.65 -9.12 8.55
C LEU A 74 6.55 -10.37 8.47
N VAL A 75 7.57 -10.31 7.62
CA VAL A 75 8.68 -11.28 7.64
C VAL A 75 9.71 -10.91 8.72
N GLU A 76 10.76 -11.72 8.87
CA GLU A 76 11.74 -11.63 9.95
C GLU A 76 12.44 -10.27 10.05
N ASP A 77 12.61 -9.56 8.93
CA ASP A 77 13.24 -8.24 8.90
C ASP A 77 12.39 -7.12 9.53
N GLY A 78 11.15 -7.42 9.92
CA GLY A 78 10.27 -6.47 10.57
C GLY A 78 9.90 -5.29 9.68
N LEU A 79 9.99 -5.40 8.36
CA LEU A 79 9.63 -4.39 7.36
C LEU A 79 8.72 -4.94 6.27
N HIS A 80 9.09 -6.06 5.64
CA HIS A 80 8.39 -6.53 4.46
C HIS A 80 7.12 -7.35 4.81
N PRO A 81 6.05 -7.25 4.00
CA PRO A 81 4.84 -8.03 4.21
C PRO A 81 5.10 -9.54 4.17
N SER A 82 4.49 -10.26 5.11
CA SER A 82 4.43 -11.73 5.08
C SER A 82 3.45 -12.24 4.02
N ALA A 83 3.46 -13.55 3.77
CA ALA A 83 2.45 -14.21 2.94
C ALA A 83 1.01 -13.95 3.43
N ALA A 84 0.80 -13.89 4.75
CA ALA A 84 -0.52 -13.60 5.33
C ALA A 84 -0.99 -12.17 4.99
N GLN A 85 -0.07 -11.20 5.01
CA GLN A 85 -0.41 -9.84 4.63
C GLN A 85 -0.67 -9.71 3.12
N TYR A 86 0.10 -10.40 2.28
CA TYR A 86 -0.19 -10.47 0.85
C TYR A 86 -1.56 -11.11 0.55
N ALA A 87 -1.98 -12.12 1.32
CA ALA A 87 -3.32 -12.70 1.17
C ALA A 87 -4.42 -11.66 1.41
N LEU A 88 -4.28 -10.82 2.45
CA LEU A 88 -5.20 -9.71 2.71
C LEU A 88 -5.24 -8.69 1.55
N TRP A 89 -4.14 -8.52 0.81
CA TRP A 89 -4.12 -7.62 -0.35
C TRP A 89 -4.90 -8.22 -1.52
N VAL A 90 -4.75 -9.53 -1.74
CA VAL A 90 -5.48 -10.26 -2.79
C VAL A 90 -6.98 -10.23 -2.55
N ASP A 91 -7.43 -10.36 -1.30
CA ASP A 91 -8.87 -10.29 -0.95
C ASP A 91 -9.55 -8.95 -1.29
N ARG A 92 -8.77 -7.93 -1.66
CA ARG A 92 -9.26 -6.58 -2.00
C ARG A 92 -9.25 -6.28 -3.50
N VAL A 93 -8.81 -7.23 -4.32
CA VAL A 93 -8.78 -7.16 -5.79
C VAL A 93 -9.98 -7.87 -6.38
#